data_AF-A0AAY4D9T6-F1
#
_entry.id   AF-A0AAY4D9T6-F1
#
_cell.length_a   1.000
_cell.length_b   1.000
_cell.length_c   1.000
_cell.angle_alpha   90.00
_cell.angle_beta   90.00
_cell.angle_gamma   90.00
#
_symmetry.space_group_name_H-M   'P 1'
#
loop_
_entity.id
_entity.type
_entity.pdbx_description
1 polymer ?
#
loop_
_entity_poly.entity_id
_entity_poly.type
_entity_poly.pdbx_seq_one_letter_code
_entity_poly.pdbx_strand_id
1 'polypeptide(L)'
;MRKEASELRRTLKPLMEKRRRARINDSLGRLKALILPLVGKDTSRYSKLEKADILEMTVRFLRDLPSSPAKNSSASFDEGYRACLQRVSALLPRTSLDQDACRRVEDFVRRSMPPEVAACRGCCAQSSGAPPHVPRRVSGLGHKHGVARPAPGRAQAAQQAPGAHMWRPW
;
A
#
# COMPACT_ATOMS: atom_id res chain seq x y z
N MET A 1 38.51 27.80 16.58
CA MET A 1 38.11 26.43 16.17
C MET A 1 36.73 25.96 16.65
N ARG A 2 36.45 25.63 17.94
CA ARG A 2 35.10 25.13 18.35
C ARG A 2 33.95 26.12 18.11
N LYS A 3 34.21 27.42 18.25
CA LYS A 3 33.22 28.49 18.01
C LYS A 3 32.84 28.61 16.53
N GLU A 4 33.81 28.60 15.62
CA GLU A 4 33.60 28.68 14.16
C GLU A 4 32.78 27.50 13.62
N ALA A 5 33.05 26.28 14.08
CA ALA A 5 32.26 25.11 13.70
C ALA A 5 30.80 25.19 14.18
N SER A 6 30.55 25.81 15.34
CA SER A 6 29.19 26.00 15.85
C SER A 6 28.42 27.09 15.06
N GLU A 7 29.11 28.16 14.67
CA GLU A 7 28.54 29.23 13.84
C GLU A 7 28.26 28.74 12.42
N LEU A 8 29.16 27.98 11.82
CA LEU A 8 28.95 27.33 10.52
C LEU A 8 27.75 26.37 10.57
N ARG A 9 27.56 25.62 11.67
CA ARG A 9 26.37 24.78 11.85
C ARG A 9 25.10 25.60 12.02
N ARG A 10 25.14 26.77 12.66
CA ARG A 10 23.99 27.68 12.79
C ARG A 10 23.55 28.27 11.46
N THR A 11 24.48 28.52 10.53
CA THR A 11 24.16 29.12 9.23
C THR A 11 23.84 28.08 8.15
N LEU A 12 24.53 26.93 8.14
CA LEU A 12 24.29 25.87 7.16
C LEU A 12 22.98 25.11 7.40
N LYS A 13 22.55 24.92 8.65
CA LYS A 13 21.28 24.23 8.96
C LYS A 13 20.06 24.90 8.30
N PRO A 14 19.84 26.22 8.44
CA PRO A 14 18.78 26.93 7.72
C PRO A 14 18.83 26.74 6.20
N LEU A 15 20.03 26.75 5.61
CA LEU A 15 20.21 26.56 4.16
C LEU A 15 19.83 25.14 3.72
N MET A 16 20.27 24.13 4.46
CA MET A 16 19.95 22.72 4.19
C MET A 16 18.44 22.46 4.34
N GLU A 17 17.82 23.03 5.37
CA GLU A 17 16.37 22.91 5.57
C GLU A 17 15.59 23.63 4.47
N LYS A 18 16.04 24.81 4.01
CA LYS A 18 15.45 25.50 2.85
C LYS A 18 15.52 24.61 1.60
N ARG A 19 16.68 24.00 1.33
CA ARG A 19 16.85 23.07 0.19
C ARG A 19 15.96 21.83 0.33
N ARG A 20 15.84 21.27 1.53
CA ARG A 20 14.92 20.15 1.77
C ARG A 20 13.47 20.53 1.53
N ARG A 21 13.02 21.66 2.07
CA ARG A 21 11.65 22.15 1.89
C ARG A 21 11.32 22.38 0.42
N ALA A 22 12.24 22.95 -0.34
CA ALA A 22 12.11 23.07 -1.80
C ALA A 22 11.90 21.70 -2.46
N ARG A 23 12.79 20.73 -2.19
CA ARG A 23 12.65 19.36 -2.72
C ARG A 23 11.31 18.70 -2.39
N ILE A 24 10.79 18.89 -1.17
CA ILE A 24 9.49 18.35 -0.75
C ILE A 24 8.36 19.01 -1.54
N ASN A 25 8.38 20.35 -1.65
CA ASN A 25 7.37 21.08 -2.39
C ASN A 25 7.38 20.70 -3.89
N ASP A 26 8.56 20.54 -4.50
CA ASP A 26 8.69 20.12 -5.89
C ASP A 26 8.10 18.72 -6.10
N SER A 27 8.38 17.79 -5.18
CA SER A 27 7.79 16.45 -5.21
C SER A 27 6.28 16.47 -5.06
N LEU A 28 5.72 17.31 -4.18
CA LEU A 28 4.27 17.47 -4.04
C LEU A 28 3.64 18.07 -5.31
N GLY A 29 4.31 19.02 -5.97
CA GLY A 29 3.89 19.57 -7.24
C GLY A 29 3.85 18.52 -8.35
N ARG A 30 4.92 17.72 -8.48
CA ARG A 30 4.96 16.58 -9.42
C ARG A 30 3.86 15.56 -9.11
N LEU A 31 3.68 15.22 -7.84
CA LEU A 31 2.67 14.26 -7.41
C LEU A 31 1.26 14.71 -7.79
N LYS A 32 0.94 15.99 -7.54
CA LYS A 32 -0.31 16.60 -7.98
C LYS A 32 -0.50 16.49 -9.50
N ALA A 33 0.53 16.85 -10.28
CA ALA A 33 0.46 16.79 -11.74
C ALA A 33 0.24 15.36 -12.28
N LEU A 34 0.76 14.34 -11.60
CA LEU A 34 0.56 12.93 -11.96
C LEU A 34 -0.82 12.41 -11.56
N ILE A 35 -1.28 12.72 -10.35
CA ILE A 35 -2.46 12.09 -9.77
C ILE A 35 -3.76 12.66 -10.32
N LEU A 36 -3.86 13.99 -10.53
CA LEU A 36 -5.10 14.63 -11.00
C LEU A 36 -5.65 14.01 -12.30
N PRO A 37 -4.83 13.84 -13.36
CA PRO A 37 -5.28 13.19 -14.59
C PRO A 37 -5.72 11.74 -14.37
N LEU A 38 -4.98 10.98 -13.56
CA LEU A 38 -5.25 9.56 -13.31
C LEU A 38 -6.56 9.33 -12.55
N VAL A 39 -6.98 10.27 -11.71
CA VAL A 39 -8.26 10.20 -10.98
C VAL A 39 -9.40 10.96 -11.69
N GLY A 40 -9.17 11.45 -12.91
CA GLY A 40 -10.17 12.17 -13.71
C GLY A 40 -10.63 13.49 -13.09
N LYS A 41 -9.73 14.22 -12.40
CA LYS A 41 -10.03 15.53 -11.79
C LYS A 41 -9.47 16.69 -12.61
N ASP A 42 -10.26 17.76 -12.74
CA ASP A 42 -9.87 18.95 -13.50
C ASP A 42 -8.73 19.74 -12.84
N THR A 43 -7.65 20.00 -13.56
CA THR A 43 -6.49 20.78 -13.05
C THR A 43 -6.87 22.18 -12.52
N SER A 44 -7.86 22.83 -13.13
CA SER A 44 -8.30 24.19 -12.77
C SER A 44 -8.91 24.25 -11.35
N ARG A 45 -9.85 23.34 -11.04
CA ARG A 45 -10.52 23.30 -9.74
C ARG A 45 -9.60 22.90 -8.59
N TYR A 46 -8.50 22.25 -8.92
CA TYR A 46 -7.53 21.73 -7.97
C TYR A 46 -6.24 22.56 -7.94
N SER A 47 -6.21 23.73 -8.58
CA SER A 47 -5.07 24.65 -8.59
C SER A 47 -4.61 25.06 -7.18
N LYS A 48 -5.51 25.16 -6.18
CA LYS A 48 -5.23 25.54 -4.79
C LYS A 48 -5.29 24.40 -3.75
N LEU A 49 -5.06 23.15 -4.15
CA LEU A 49 -5.03 22.03 -3.21
C LEU A 49 -4.10 22.24 -2.01
N GLU A 50 -4.57 21.89 -0.81
CA GLU A 50 -3.74 21.85 0.38
C GLU A 50 -2.77 20.66 0.32
N LYS A 51 -1.67 20.72 1.08
CA LYS A 51 -0.68 19.65 1.09
C LYS A 51 -1.26 18.32 1.59
N ALA A 52 -2.16 18.38 2.56
CA ALA A 52 -2.84 17.21 3.09
C ALA A 52 -3.72 16.55 2.01
N ASP A 53 -4.50 17.33 1.28
CA ASP A 53 -5.36 16.84 0.20
C ASP A 53 -4.56 16.15 -0.93
N ILE A 54 -3.41 16.71 -1.33
CA ILE A 54 -2.54 16.10 -2.34
C ILE A 54 -2.12 14.69 -1.87
N LEU A 55 -1.69 14.58 -0.61
CA LEU A 55 -1.26 13.32 -0.02
C LEU A 55 -2.42 12.34 0.13
N GLU A 56 -3.56 12.78 0.65
CA GLU A 56 -4.74 11.94 0.84
C GLU A 56 -5.23 11.38 -0.49
N MET A 57 -5.34 12.23 -1.52
CA MET A 57 -5.76 11.80 -2.85
C MET A 57 -4.79 10.79 -3.46
N THR A 58 -3.49 10.99 -3.25
CA THR A 58 -2.47 10.04 -3.69
C THR A 58 -2.61 8.71 -2.97
N VAL A 59 -2.77 8.74 -1.64
CA VAL A 59 -2.91 7.52 -0.83
C VAL A 59 -4.17 6.76 -1.24
N ARG A 60 -5.29 7.44 -1.47
CA ARG A 60 -6.51 6.82 -2.01
C ARG A 60 -6.25 6.16 -3.35
N PHE A 61 -5.66 6.89 -4.30
CA PHE A 61 -5.29 6.33 -5.60
C PHE A 61 -4.43 5.07 -5.48
N LEU A 62 -3.38 5.09 -4.64
CA LEU A 62 -2.50 3.93 -4.44
C LEU A 62 -3.19 2.74 -3.78
N ARG A 63 -4.21 2.96 -2.93
CA ARG A 63 -5.01 1.90 -2.32
C ARG A 63 -6.01 1.29 -3.29
N ASP A 64 -6.51 2.10 -4.23
CA ASP A 64 -7.45 1.69 -5.26
C ASP A 64 -6.75 1.00 -6.44
N LEU A 65 -5.42 1.16 -6.57
CA LEU A 65 -4.65 0.35 -7.51
C LEU A 65 -4.85 -1.13 -7.17
N PRO A 66 -5.17 -1.98 -8.16
CA PRO A 66 -5.18 -3.41 -7.93
C PRO A 66 -3.81 -3.76 -7.36
N SER A 67 -3.78 -4.45 -6.22
CA SER A 67 -2.54 -4.97 -5.67
C SER A 67 -1.93 -5.79 -6.80
N SER A 68 -0.91 -5.24 -7.47
CA SER A 68 -0.12 -6.00 -8.42
C SER A 68 0.27 -7.25 -7.64
N PRO A 69 -0.08 -8.46 -8.11
CA PRO A 69 0.31 -9.67 -7.42
C PRO A 69 1.81 -9.52 -7.26
N ALA A 70 2.24 -9.29 -6.00
CA ALA A 70 3.56 -8.76 -5.70
C ALA A 70 4.57 -9.82 -6.09
N LYS A 71 4.93 -9.85 -7.40
CA LYS A 71 5.44 -11.02 -8.14
C LYS A 71 5.51 -12.22 -7.22
N ASN A 72 4.36 -12.80 -6.92
CA ASN A 72 4.26 -13.82 -5.88
C ASN A 72 5.26 -14.87 -6.36
N SER A 73 6.40 -15.00 -5.69
CA SER A 73 7.48 -15.86 -6.17
C SER A 73 6.96 -17.28 -6.33
N SER A 74 5.99 -17.64 -5.49
CA SER A 74 5.13 -18.82 -5.61
C SER A 74 4.34 -18.89 -6.92
N ALA A 75 3.59 -17.87 -7.32
CA ALA A 75 2.81 -17.90 -8.56
C ALA A 75 3.71 -17.99 -9.81
N SER A 76 4.86 -17.31 -9.80
CA SER A 76 5.86 -17.45 -10.87
C SER A 76 6.55 -18.82 -10.85
N PHE A 77 6.75 -19.40 -9.67
CA PHE A 77 7.31 -20.74 -9.49
C PHE A 77 6.33 -21.82 -9.96
N ASP A 78 5.06 -21.74 -9.55
CA ASP A 78 4.00 -22.68 -9.93
C ASP A 78 3.79 -22.70 -11.45
N GLU A 79 3.84 -21.51 -12.07
CA GLU A 79 3.78 -21.36 -13.52
C GLU A 79 4.99 -22.02 -14.20
N GLY A 80 6.21 -21.74 -13.74
CA GLY A 80 7.44 -22.33 -14.28
C GLY A 80 7.52 -23.84 -14.05
N TYR A 81 7.06 -24.32 -12.89
CA TYR A 81 7.01 -25.73 -12.55
C TYR A 81 6.02 -26.48 -13.44
N ARG A 82 4.83 -25.93 -13.67
CA ARG A 82 3.83 -26.50 -14.59
C ARG A 82 4.35 -26.55 -16.03
N ALA A 83 4.97 -25.46 -16.50
CA ALA A 83 5.57 -25.41 -17.83
C ALA A 83 6.68 -26.47 -18.00
N CYS A 84 7.50 -26.68 -16.95
CA CYS A 84 8.52 -27.73 -16.93
C CYS A 84 7.90 -29.12 -17.04
N LEU A 85 6.89 -29.42 -16.22
CA LEU A 85 6.19 -30.72 -16.25
C LEU A 85 5.54 -31.00 -17.62
N GLN A 86 4.92 -30.00 -18.25
CA GLN A 86 4.38 -30.11 -19.61
C GLN A 86 5.48 -30.39 -20.64
N ARG A 87 6.63 -29.72 -20.51
CA ARG A 87 7.79 -29.92 -21.39
C ARG A 87 8.34 -31.35 -21.27
N VAL A 88 8.42 -31.88 -20.04
CA VAL A 88 8.84 -33.27 -19.79
C VAL A 88 7.91 -34.24 -20.50
N SER A 89 6.59 -34.09 -20.33
CA SER A 89 5.60 -34.94 -21.01
C SER A 89 5.70 -34.85 -22.53
N ALA A 90 5.95 -33.67 -23.10
CA ALA A 90 6.09 -33.51 -24.56
C ALA A 90 7.39 -34.13 -25.14
N LEU A 91 8.47 -34.17 -24.35
CA LEU A 91 9.75 -34.71 -24.78
C LEU A 91 9.89 -36.21 -24.51
N LEU A 92 9.13 -36.75 -23.55
CA LEU A 92 9.21 -38.15 -23.13
C LEU A 92 9.07 -39.16 -24.29
N PRO A 93 8.14 -39.00 -25.25
CA PRO A 93 8.02 -39.90 -26.40
C PRO A 93 9.21 -39.84 -27.37
N ARG A 94 10.07 -38.81 -27.26
CA ARG A 94 11.28 -38.64 -28.07
C ARG A 94 12.54 -39.17 -27.37
N THR A 95 12.40 -39.69 -26.16
CA THR A 95 13.51 -40.28 -25.41
C THR A 95 13.65 -41.77 -25.71
N SER A 96 14.87 -42.29 -25.68
CA SER A 96 15.14 -43.72 -25.85
C SER A 96 14.90 -44.52 -24.56
N LEU A 97 13.96 -44.08 -23.72
CA LEU A 97 13.60 -44.75 -22.48
C LEU A 97 12.64 -45.90 -22.76
N ASP A 98 12.69 -46.92 -21.90
CA ASP A 98 11.76 -48.04 -21.96
C ASP A 98 10.30 -47.60 -21.71
N GLN A 99 9.33 -48.31 -22.28
CA GLN A 99 7.91 -47.96 -22.17
C GLN A 99 7.41 -47.91 -20.72
N ASP A 100 7.87 -48.82 -19.86
CA ASP A 100 7.47 -48.82 -18.45
C ASP A 100 8.09 -47.64 -17.68
N ALA A 101 9.29 -47.22 -18.09
CA ALA A 101 9.92 -46.01 -17.56
C ALA A 101 9.17 -44.74 -18.01
N CYS A 102 8.76 -44.65 -19.27
CA CYS A 102 7.94 -43.54 -19.77
C CYS A 102 6.61 -43.44 -19.02
N ARG A 103 5.86 -44.55 -18.88
CA ARG A 103 4.58 -44.56 -18.16
C ARG A 103 4.69 -44.07 -16.72
N ARG A 104 5.72 -44.52 -15.99
CA ARG A 104 5.97 -44.07 -14.61
C ARG A 104 6.26 -42.57 -14.51
N VAL A 105 6.98 -42.01 -15.47
CA VAL A 105 7.28 -40.57 -15.52
C VAL A 105 6.02 -39.77 -15.84
N GLU A 106 5.17 -40.23 -16.77
CA GLU A 106 3.88 -39.57 -17.06
C GLU A 106 2.93 -39.59 -15.85
N ASP A 107 2.83 -40.73 -15.17
CA ASP A 107 2.02 -40.85 -13.95
C ASP A 107 2.52 -39.90 -12.86
N PHE A 108 3.84 -39.76 -12.70
CA PHE A 108 4.44 -38.81 -11.78
C PHE A 108 4.12 -37.35 -12.16
N VAL A 109 4.27 -37.01 -13.45
CA VAL A 109 3.93 -35.68 -13.98
C VAL A 109 2.46 -35.34 -13.72
N ARG A 110 1.55 -36.29 -13.97
CA ARG A 110 0.11 -36.12 -13.75
C ARG A 110 -0.26 -35.91 -12.28
N ARG A 111 0.40 -36.62 -11.36
CA ARG A 111 0.18 -36.47 -9.91
C ARG A 111 0.78 -35.18 -9.35
N SER A 112 1.84 -34.68 -9.98
CA SER A 112 2.58 -33.51 -9.52
C SER A 112 2.05 -32.18 -10.06
N MET A 113 1.16 -32.20 -11.07
CA MET A 113 0.52 -30.98 -11.56
C MET A 113 -0.40 -30.40 -10.48
N PRO A 114 -0.19 -29.13 -10.06
CA PRO A 114 -1.14 -28.46 -9.18
C PRO A 114 -2.49 -28.36 -9.91
N PRO A 115 -3.63 -28.56 -9.19
CA PRO A 115 -4.94 -28.38 -9.81
C PRO A 115 -4.97 -26.99 -10.43
N GLU A 116 -5.52 -26.89 -11.65
CA GLU A 116 -5.84 -25.60 -12.24
C GLU A 116 -6.60 -24.84 -11.17
N VAL A 117 -6.06 -23.70 -10.74
CA VAL A 117 -6.84 -22.75 -9.95
C VAL A 117 -7.98 -22.40 -10.88
N ALA A 118 -9.12 -23.06 -10.69
CA ALA A 118 -10.38 -22.66 -11.25
C ALA A 118 -10.59 -21.26 -10.68
N ALA A 119 -10.13 -20.26 -11.42
CA ALA A 119 -10.49 -18.89 -11.19
C ALA A 119 -12.00 -18.92 -11.00
N CYS A 120 -12.47 -18.54 -9.81
CA CYS A 120 -13.85 -18.70 -9.40
C CYS A 120 -14.76 -18.06 -10.46
N ARG A 121 -15.25 -18.85 -11.42
CA ARG A 121 -16.20 -18.38 -12.44
C ARG A 121 -17.55 -17.97 -11.82
N GLY A 122 -17.74 -18.19 -10.52
CA GLY A 122 -18.98 -17.90 -9.79
C GLY A 122 -18.92 -16.76 -8.75
N CYS A 123 -17.77 -16.10 -8.52
CA CYS A 123 -17.67 -15.15 -7.41
C CYS A 123 -18.01 -13.69 -7.77
N CYS A 124 -17.98 -13.31 -9.05
CA CYS A 124 -18.23 -11.93 -9.47
C CYS A 124 -19.71 -11.57 -9.73
N ALA A 125 -20.65 -12.49 -9.58
CA ALA A 125 -22.09 -12.19 -9.79
C ALA A 125 -22.82 -11.68 -8.54
N GLN A 126 -22.17 -11.64 -7.38
CA GLN A 126 -22.78 -11.23 -6.11
C GLN A 126 -22.12 -9.95 -5.56
N SER A 127 -22.06 -8.92 -6.38
CA SER A 127 -21.83 -7.55 -5.91
C SER A 127 -22.71 -6.61 -6.72
N SER A 128 -24.01 -6.88 -6.67
CA SER A 128 -25.06 -5.96 -7.07
C SER A 128 -26.09 -5.94 -5.95
N GLY A 129 -25.68 -5.37 -4.81
CA GLY A 129 -26.55 -5.02 -3.71
C GLY A 129 -26.34 -3.55 -3.40
N ALA A 130 -27.30 -2.72 -3.78
CA ALA A 130 -27.35 -1.29 -3.46
C ALA A 130 -27.15 -1.04 -1.95
N PRO A 131 -26.60 0.13 -1.55
CA PRO A 131 -26.44 0.45 -0.14
C PRO A 131 -27.81 0.61 0.54
N PRO A 132 -28.02 0.10 1.77
CA PRO A 132 -29.24 0.40 2.51
C PRO A 132 -29.23 1.85 2.98
N HIS A 133 -30.26 2.56 2.56
CA HIS A 133 -30.70 3.89 2.98
C HIS A 133 -30.87 3.98 4.50
N VAL A 134 -30.12 4.88 5.14
CA VAL A 134 -30.25 5.22 6.57
C VAL A 134 -31.35 6.28 6.73
N PRO A 135 -32.44 6.05 7.48
CA PRO A 135 -33.35 7.13 7.79
C PRO A 135 -32.80 7.97 8.96
N ARG A 136 -32.52 9.26 8.66
CA ARG A 136 -32.35 10.31 9.66
C ARG A 136 -33.61 10.42 10.51
N ARG A 137 -33.49 10.25 11.82
CA ARG A 137 -34.49 10.75 12.79
C ARG A 137 -33.89 11.96 13.50
N VAL A 138 -34.45 13.13 13.19
CA VAL A 138 -34.29 14.35 13.98
C VAL A 138 -35.30 14.33 15.12
N SER A 139 -34.85 14.55 16.34
CA SER A 139 -35.68 15.02 17.45
C SER A 139 -34.75 15.68 18.46
N GLY A 140 -34.82 17.01 18.53
CA GLY A 140 -34.27 17.76 19.65
C GLY A 140 -35.24 17.77 20.82
N LEU A 141 -34.71 18.09 22.00
CA LEU A 141 -35.32 18.93 23.04
C LEU A 141 -34.27 19.09 24.13
N GLY A 142 -33.92 20.33 24.47
CA GLY A 142 -32.87 20.66 25.42
C GLY A 142 -33.30 20.46 26.88
N HIS A 143 -32.38 20.74 27.80
CA HIS A 143 -32.56 21.59 28.99
C HIS A 143 -31.17 21.82 29.64
N LYS A 144 -31.10 22.86 30.47
CA LYS A 144 -29.89 23.65 30.77
C LYS A 144 -29.46 23.48 32.24
N HIS A 145 -28.34 24.13 32.58
CA HIS A 145 -27.74 24.35 33.91
C HIS A 145 -26.96 23.13 34.45
N GLY A 146 -25.75 23.23 35.02
CA GLY A 146 -24.92 24.35 35.43
C GLY A 146 -24.00 23.85 36.57
N VAL A 147 -22.75 24.31 36.57
CA VAL A 147 -21.81 24.39 37.73
C VAL A 147 -21.13 23.09 38.20
N ALA A 148 -19.79 23.06 38.08
CA ALA A 148 -18.82 22.98 39.19
C ALA A 148 -17.53 22.23 38.77
N ARG A 149 -16.40 22.96 38.86
CA ARG A 149 -15.04 22.41 38.96
C ARG A 149 -14.83 21.95 40.41
N PRO A 150 -13.94 20.97 40.70
CA PRO A 150 -12.54 21.35 40.94
C PRO A 150 -11.50 20.32 40.43
N ALA A 151 -10.29 20.82 40.18
CA ALA A 151 -9.05 20.03 40.20
C ALA A 151 -8.58 19.92 41.67
N PRO A 152 -7.70 18.97 42.06
CA PRO A 152 -6.26 19.10 41.79
C PRO A 152 -5.52 17.75 41.63
N GLY A 153 -4.21 17.79 41.34
CA GLY A 153 -3.30 16.69 41.71
C GLY A 153 -2.38 16.16 40.62
N ARG A 154 -1.21 16.78 40.50
CA ARG A 154 -0.06 16.47 39.65
C ARG A 154 0.73 15.25 40.18
N ALA A 155 1.18 14.33 39.31
CA ALA A 155 2.54 13.77 39.30
C ALA A 155 2.75 12.79 38.12
N GLN A 156 3.89 12.97 37.43
CA GLN A 156 4.39 12.15 36.34
C GLN A 156 5.05 10.87 36.87
N ALA A 157 5.00 9.77 36.12
CA ALA A 157 6.08 8.79 36.07
C ALA A 157 6.13 8.14 34.68
N ALA A 158 7.32 8.17 34.10
CA ALA A 158 7.64 7.74 32.76
C ALA A 158 7.65 6.21 32.62
N GLN A 159 7.08 5.70 31.52
CA GLN A 159 7.41 4.37 31.00
C GLN A 159 7.71 4.50 29.49
N GLN A 160 8.97 4.25 29.17
CA GLN A 160 9.55 4.26 27.83
C GLN A 160 9.00 3.10 27.00
N ALA A 161 8.48 3.40 25.81
CA ALA A 161 8.25 2.42 24.76
C ALA A 161 9.50 2.32 23.84
N PRO A 162 9.96 1.11 23.48
CA PRO A 162 11.13 0.93 22.62
C PRO A 162 10.73 1.00 21.14
N GLY A 163 11.61 1.57 20.31
CA GLY A 163 11.61 1.29 18.88
C GLY A 163 10.76 2.18 17.97
N ALA A 164 10.60 3.47 18.28
CA ALA A 164 10.27 4.43 17.23
C ALA A 164 11.54 4.76 16.45
N HIS A 165 11.59 4.42 15.16
CA HIS A 165 12.49 5.05 14.19
C HIS A 165 12.19 6.56 14.20
N MET A 166 12.75 7.24 15.18
CA MET A 166 12.62 8.66 15.37
C MET A 166 13.35 9.29 14.19
N TRP A 167 12.57 9.71 13.20
CA TRP A 167 13.03 10.62 12.17
C TRP A 167 13.82 11.72 12.87
N ARG A 168 15.15 11.73 12.70
CA ARG A 168 16.01 12.73 13.31
C ARG A 168 16.01 13.96 12.41
N PRO A 169 15.50 15.12 12.86
CA PRO A 169 15.65 16.36 12.11
C PRO A 169 17.13 16.76 12.10
N TRP A 170 17.59 17.31 10.98
CA TRP A 170 18.86 18.04 10.88
C TRP A 170 18.87 19.28 11.79
#